data_AF-A0A0T5ZTT5-F1
#
_entry.id   AF-A0A0T5ZTT5-F1
#
_cell.length_a   1.000
_cell.length_b   1.000
_cell.length_c   1.000
_cell.angle_alpha   90.00
_cell.angle_beta   90.00
_cell.angle_gamma   90.00
#
_symmetry.space_group_name_H-M   'P 1'
#
loop_
_entity.id
_entity.type
_entity.pdbx_description
1 polymer ?
#
loop_
_entity_poly.entity_id
_entity_poly.type
_entity_poly.pdbx_seq_one_letter_code
_entity_poly.pdbx_strand_id
1 'polypeptide(L)'
;MRTIIVTVLFLLLSFSYSLSKEDDEETLSKIKALEIELSSFESKSTEIPTEEVNKASKWIEEAKKSFNSGRPGFTQIILEKASYQVDYLNALIEESRVKKGVEEKKEFLKKTRSQTEELKAINAEVEAEINEFEDK
;
A
#
# COMPACT_ATOMS: atom_id res chain seq x y z
N MET A 1 13.80 45.62 36.38
CA MET A 1 13.43 45.62 34.94
C MET A 1 14.25 44.62 34.10
N ARG A 2 15.59 44.57 34.21
CA ARG A 2 16.43 43.61 33.46
C ARG A 2 16.12 42.12 33.72
N THR A 3 15.81 41.73 34.96
CA THR A 3 15.56 40.33 35.34
C THR A 3 14.27 39.75 34.78
N ILE A 4 13.20 40.54 34.68
CA ILE A 4 11.89 40.11 34.13
C ILE A 4 11.99 39.87 32.62
N ILE A 5 12.76 40.70 31.91
CA ILE A 5 12.96 40.55 30.45
C ILE A 5 13.74 39.27 30.15
N VAL A 6 14.76 38.94 30.96
CA VAL A 6 15.57 37.72 30.77
C VAL A 6 14.77 36.46 31.06
N THR A 7 13.93 36.43 32.09
CA THR A 7 13.08 35.26 32.39
C THR A 7 12.00 35.03 31.34
N VAL A 8 11.39 36.10 30.80
CA VAL A 8 10.41 35.98 29.70
C VAL A 8 11.07 35.48 28.42
N LEU A 9 12.26 36.00 28.07
CA LEU A 9 13.05 35.49 26.93
C LEU A 9 13.44 34.02 27.11
N PHE A 10 13.87 33.62 28.31
CA PHE A 10 14.22 32.24 28.61
C PHE A 10 13.02 31.31 28.49
N LEU A 11 11.83 31.72 28.96
CA LEU A 11 10.59 30.96 28.82
C LEU A 11 10.14 30.82 27.37
N LEU A 12 10.23 31.90 26.56
CA LEU A 12 9.90 31.84 25.13
C LEU A 12 10.86 30.94 24.34
N LEU A 13 12.16 30.99 24.66
CA LEU A 13 13.16 30.12 24.06
C LEU A 13 12.97 28.65 24.46
N SER A 14 12.66 28.38 25.73
CA SER A 14 12.39 27.01 26.19
C SER A 14 11.07 26.46 25.67
N PHE A 15 10.03 27.28 25.50
CA PHE A 15 8.79 26.88 24.85
C PHE A 15 8.98 26.56 23.36
N SER A 16 9.73 27.41 22.64
CA SER A 16 10.07 27.20 21.22
C SER A 16 10.96 25.96 21.02
N TYR A 17 11.88 25.71 21.96
CA TYR A 17 12.71 24.51 21.97
C TYR A 17 11.90 23.24 22.28
N SER A 18 10.87 23.33 23.14
CA SER A 18 9.99 22.20 23.45
C SER A 18 9.09 21.85 22.26
N LEU A 19 8.52 22.84 21.57
CA LEU A 19 7.75 22.61 20.33
C LEU A 19 8.62 21.95 19.24
N SER A 20 9.86 22.42 19.07
CA SER A 20 10.80 21.86 18.10
C SER A 20 11.13 20.39 18.38
N LYS A 21 11.14 19.95 19.64
CA LYS A 21 11.40 18.54 19.99
C LYS A 21 10.23 17.61 19.69
N GLU A 22 9.00 18.11 19.82
CA GLU A 22 7.79 17.33 19.53
C GLU A 22 7.66 17.08 18.02
N ASP A 23 7.91 18.12 17.20
CA ASP A 23 7.96 18.00 15.73
C ASP A 23 9.08 17.04 15.27
N ASP A 24 10.23 17.05 15.95
CA ASP A 24 11.35 16.16 15.64
C ASP A 24 11.05 14.69 15.99
N GLU A 25 10.39 14.42 17.12
CA GLU A 25 9.94 13.07 17.48
C GLU A 25 8.87 12.53 16.53
N GLU A 26 7.90 13.36 16.13
CA GLU A 26 6.88 12.97 15.16
C GLU A 26 7.49 12.65 13.80
N THR A 27 8.41 13.50 13.33
CA THR A 27 9.13 13.31 12.07
C THR A 27 9.94 12.02 12.06
N LEU A 28 10.66 11.73 13.16
CA LEU A 28 11.43 10.50 13.29
C LEU A 28 10.52 9.25 13.34
N SER A 29 9.38 9.35 14.00
CA SER A 29 8.38 8.28 14.06
C SER A 29 7.84 7.94 12.66
N LYS A 30 7.52 8.96 11.85
CA LYS A 30 7.08 8.78 10.46
C LYS A 30 8.13 8.10 9.58
N ILE A 31 9.41 8.50 9.70
CA ILE A 31 10.51 7.84 8.97
C ILE A 31 10.56 6.35 9.31
N LYS A 32 10.50 6.00 10.60
CA LYS A 32 10.51 4.60 11.05
C LYS A 32 9.30 3.82 10.56
N ALA A 33 8.11 4.43 10.58
CA ALA A 33 6.89 3.79 10.09
C ALA A 33 7.03 3.43 8.60
N LEU A 34 7.57 4.35 7.78
CA LEU A 34 7.82 4.10 6.37
C LEU A 34 8.90 3.02 6.14
N GLU A 35 9.96 2.98 6.95
CA GLU A 35 10.97 1.90 6.90
C GLU A 35 10.35 0.53 7.18
N ILE A 36 9.49 0.43 8.21
CA ILE A 36 8.78 -0.80 8.56
C ILE A 36 7.84 -1.21 7.43
N GLU A 37 7.05 -0.28 6.91
CA GLU A 37 6.11 -0.56 5.83
C GLU A 37 6.83 -1.03 4.56
N LEU A 38 7.93 -0.37 4.20
CA LEU A 38 8.77 -0.76 3.06
C LEU A 38 9.35 -2.17 3.23
N SER A 39 9.85 -2.51 4.42
CA SER A 39 10.36 -3.86 4.71
C SER A 39 9.27 -4.94 4.53
N SER A 40 8.00 -4.59 4.77
CA SER A 40 6.87 -5.49 4.53
C SER A 40 6.68 -5.79 3.03
N PHE A 41 7.08 -4.89 2.14
CA PHE A 41 7.00 -5.07 0.69
C PHE A 41 8.12 -5.93 0.13
N GLU A 42 9.33 -5.86 0.69
CA GLU A 42 10.45 -6.71 0.28
C GLU A 42 10.12 -8.20 0.42
N SER A 43 9.29 -8.57 1.42
CA SER A 43 8.78 -9.93 1.58
C SER A 43 7.71 -10.35 0.55
N LYS A 44 7.11 -9.40 -0.17
CA LYS A 44 6.02 -9.60 -1.16
C LYS A 44 6.48 -9.41 -2.61
N SER A 45 7.80 -9.47 -2.86
CA SER A 45 8.45 -8.94 -4.08
C SER A 45 8.00 -9.54 -5.42
N THR A 46 7.26 -10.66 -5.44
CA THR A 46 6.68 -11.20 -6.69
C THR A 46 5.52 -10.36 -7.22
N GLU A 47 4.89 -9.53 -6.39
CA GLU A 47 3.71 -8.73 -6.77
C GLU A 47 4.07 -7.28 -7.17
N ILE A 48 5.32 -6.84 -6.93
CA ILE A 48 5.72 -5.42 -7.02
C ILE A 48 7.00 -5.28 -7.86
N PRO A 49 7.07 -4.32 -8.80
CA PRO A 49 8.31 -4.02 -9.51
C PRO A 49 9.43 -3.56 -8.55
N THR A 50 10.58 -4.22 -8.60
CA THR A 50 11.74 -3.91 -7.75
C THR A 50 12.19 -2.44 -7.88
N GLU A 51 12.04 -1.84 -9.06
CA GLU A 51 12.39 -0.44 -9.31
C GLU A 51 11.57 0.53 -8.41
N GLU A 52 10.29 0.24 -8.19
CA GLU A 52 9.42 1.10 -7.38
C GLU A 52 9.73 0.98 -5.88
N VAL A 53 10.11 -0.22 -5.42
CA VAL A 53 10.61 -0.45 -4.06
C VAL A 53 11.91 0.32 -3.82
N ASN A 54 12.83 0.29 -4.79
CA ASN A 54 14.08 1.05 -4.73
C ASN A 54 13.84 2.56 -4.69
N LYS A 55 12.84 3.08 -5.41
CA LYS A 55 12.44 4.50 -5.34
C LYS A 55 11.94 4.86 -3.94
N ALA A 56 11.10 4.05 -3.33
CA ALA A 56 10.62 4.27 -1.96
C ALA A 56 11.78 4.30 -0.96
N SER A 57 12.66 3.30 -1.02
CA SER A 57 13.87 3.21 -0.20
C SER A 57 14.72 4.48 -0.30
N LYS A 58 14.95 4.96 -1.52
CA LYS A 58 15.74 6.17 -1.77
C LYS A 58 15.10 7.42 -1.13
N TRP A 59 13.79 7.61 -1.26
CA TRP A 59 13.11 8.76 -0.66
C TRP A 59 13.14 8.73 0.87
N ILE A 60 12.99 7.56 1.48
CA ILE A 60 13.08 7.39 2.94
C ILE A 60 14.49 7.72 3.43
N GLU A 61 15.54 7.24 2.75
CA GLU A 61 16.92 7.57 3.09
C GLU A 61 17.25 9.06 2.90
N GLU A 62 16.70 9.70 1.86
CA GLU A 62 16.82 11.15 1.68
C GLU A 62 16.11 11.94 2.78
N ALA A 63 14.93 11.50 3.24
CA ALA A 63 14.22 12.11 4.37
C ALA A 63 15.05 12.02 5.65
N LYS A 64 15.61 10.83 5.95
CA LYS A 64 16.49 10.58 7.10
C LYS A 64 17.74 11.45 7.07
N LYS A 65 18.38 11.58 5.90
CA LYS A 65 19.53 12.45 5.70
C LYS A 65 19.18 13.93 5.90
N SER A 66 18.03 14.37 5.40
CA SER A 66 17.54 15.74 5.58
C SER A 66 17.26 16.05 7.05
N PHE A 67 16.60 15.12 7.76
CA PHE A 67 16.33 15.22 9.19
C PHE A 67 17.62 15.40 9.99
N ASN A 68 18.61 14.52 9.77
CA ASN A 68 19.92 14.60 10.42
C ASN A 68 20.72 15.86 10.07
N SER A 69 20.40 16.50 8.95
CA SER A 69 21.02 17.77 8.53
C SER A 69 20.35 19.01 9.16
N GLY A 70 19.31 18.85 9.98
CA GLY A 70 18.59 19.96 10.61
C GLY A 70 17.81 20.83 9.62
N ARG A 71 17.27 20.24 8.54
CA ARG A 71 16.49 20.95 7.50
C ARG A 71 15.00 20.56 7.54
N PRO A 72 14.24 20.97 8.56
CA PRO A 72 12.90 20.43 8.83
C PRO A 72 11.90 20.64 7.67
N GLY A 73 11.88 21.82 7.04
CA GLY A 73 10.98 22.06 5.90
C GLY A 73 11.31 21.21 4.67
N PHE A 74 12.59 20.93 4.41
CA PHE A 74 13.00 20.03 3.33
C PHE A 74 12.70 18.57 3.69
N THR A 75 12.87 18.20 4.97
CA THR A 75 12.55 16.87 5.49
C THR A 75 11.07 16.54 5.32
N GLN A 76 10.16 17.47 5.63
CA GLN A 76 8.72 17.27 5.46
C GLN A 76 8.34 17.00 4.00
N ILE A 77 8.89 17.77 3.05
CA ILE A 77 8.63 17.58 1.61
C ILE A 77 9.11 16.20 1.13
N ILE A 78 10.31 15.79 1.55
CA ILE A 78 10.84 14.46 1.18
C ILE A 78 10.03 13.35 1.84
N LEU A 79 9.60 13.54 3.09
CA LEU A 79 8.73 12.60 3.79
C LEU A 79 7.41 12.40 3.06
N GLU A 80 6.75 13.49 2.65
CA GLU A 80 5.50 13.40 1.90
C GLU A 80 5.70 12.62 0.59
N LYS A 81 6.82 12.87 -0.09
CA LYS A 81 7.20 12.12 -1.29
C LYS A 81 7.45 10.63 -1.02
N ALA A 82 8.12 10.30 0.09
CA ALA A 82 8.33 8.92 0.52
C ALA A 82 7.00 8.22 0.84
N SER A 83 6.09 8.92 1.53
CA SER A 83 4.73 8.44 1.82
C SER A 83 3.95 8.15 0.54
N TYR A 84 3.89 9.07 -0.41
CA TYR A 84 3.19 8.82 -1.69
C TYR A 84 3.78 7.63 -2.45
N GLN A 85 5.10 7.46 -2.42
CA GLN A 85 5.74 6.32 -3.07
C GLN A 85 5.35 5.00 -2.39
N VAL A 86 5.27 4.96 -1.06
CA VAL A 86 4.80 3.81 -0.29
C VAL A 86 3.31 3.51 -0.56
N ASP A 87 2.46 4.53 -0.57
CA ASP A 87 1.04 4.38 -0.94
C ASP A 87 0.87 3.83 -2.36
N TYR A 88 1.72 4.24 -3.29
CA TYR A 88 1.74 3.71 -4.64
C TYR A 88 2.12 2.21 -4.66
N LEU A 89 3.08 1.77 -3.84
CA LEU A 89 3.38 0.33 -3.71
C LEU A 89 2.18 -0.46 -3.18
N ASN A 90 1.47 0.07 -2.18
CA ASN A 90 0.22 -0.53 -1.69
C ASN A 90 -0.84 -0.67 -2.79
N ALA A 91 -1.00 0.37 -3.62
CA ALA A 91 -1.94 0.35 -4.74
C ALA A 91 -1.58 -0.74 -5.77
N LEU A 92 -0.29 -0.92 -6.08
CA LEU A 92 0.17 -1.97 -6.99
C LEU A 92 -0.11 -3.39 -6.46
N ILE A 93 0.05 -3.61 -5.16
CA ILE A 93 -0.29 -4.90 -4.52
C ILE A 93 -1.78 -5.17 -4.65
N GLU A 94 -2.61 -4.18 -4.35
CA GLU A 94 -4.06 -4.35 -4.41
C GLU A 94 -4.53 -4.59 -5.85
N GLU A 95 -3.96 -3.88 -6.82
CA GLU A 95 -4.22 -4.12 -8.25
C GLU A 95 -3.86 -5.56 -8.65
N SER A 96 -2.69 -6.05 -8.24
CA SER A 96 -2.24 -7.41 -8.51
C SER A 96 -3.20 -8.46 -7.92
N ARG A 97 -3.64 -8.26 -6.68
CA ARG A 97 -4.61 -9.14 -6.00
C ARG A 97 -5.96 -9.15 -6.70
N VAL A 98 -6.48 -7.98 -7.06
CA VAL A 98 -7.75 -7.85 -7.79
C VAL A 98 -7.65 -8.55 -9.14
N LYS A 99 -6.55 -8.36 -9.87
CA LYS A 99 -6.32 -9.01 -11.17
C LYS A 99 -6.31 -10.53 -11.04
N LYS A 100 -5.64 -11.07 -10.02
CA LYS A 100 -5.64 -12.51 -9.72
C LYS A 100 -7.06 -13.02 -9.42
N GLY A 101 -7.80 -12.32 -8.57
CA GLY A 101 -9.18 -12.70 -8.22
C GLY A 101 -10.15 -12.62 -9.41
N VAL A 102 -9.93 -11.71 -10.36
CA VAL A 102 -10.68 -11.66 -11.63
C VAL A 102 -10.37 -12.89 -12.49
N GLU A 103 -9.11 -13.30 -12.59
CA GLU A 103 -8.72 -14.45 -13.41
C GLU A 103 -9.27 -15.76 -12.85
N GLU A 104 -9.19 -15.96 -11.53
CA GLU A 104 -9.81 -17.11 -10.84
C GLU A 104 -11.33 -17.19 -11.10
N LYS A 105 -12.02 -16.05 -11.07
CA LYS A 105 -13.46 -15.98 -11.39
C LYS A 105 -13.75 -16.33 -12.86
N LYS A 106 -12.91 -15.90 -13.79
CA LYS A 106 -13.07 -16.28 -15.22
C LYS A 106 -12.89 -17.78 -15.42
N GLU A 107 -11.90 -18.39 -14.79
CA GLU A 107 -11.67 -19.83 -14.86
C GLU A 107 -12.86 -20.60 -14.28
N PHE A 108 -13.38 -20.15 -13.14
CA PHE A 108 -14.61 -20.71 -12.56
C PHE A 108 -15.79 -20.63 -13.53
N LEU A 109 -16.06 -19.45 -14.11
CA LEU A 109 -17.14 -19.27 -15.08
C LEU A 109 -16.97 -20.16 -16.32
N LYS A 110 -15.74 -20.32 -16.82
CA LYS A 110 -15.45 -21.23 -17.94
C LYS A 110 -15.78 -22.68 -17.59
N LYS A 111 -15.42 -23.13 -16.38
CA LYS A 111 -15.75 -24.47 -15.89
C LYS A 111 -17.25 -24.67 -15.76
N THR A 112 -17.96 -23.74 -15.12
CA THR A 112 -19.42 -23.81 -14.96
C THR A 112 -20.14 -23.81 -16.31
N ARG A 113 -19.68 -23.00 -17.27
CA ARG A 113 -20.21 -23.01 -18.64
C ARG A 113 -20.04 -24.37 -19.30
N SER A 114 -18.85 -24.99 -19.19
CA SER A 114 -18.61 -26.33 -19.73
C SER A 114 -19.56 -27.37 -19.14
N GLN A 115 -19.72 -27.37 -17.81
CA GLN A 115 -20.63 -28.29 -17.13
C GLN A 115 -22.09 -28.07 -17.53
N THR A 116 -22.49 -26.82 -17.76
CA THR A 116 -23.84 -26.48 -18.22
C THR A 116 -24.12 -27.02 -19.62
N GLU A 117 -23.16 -26.90 -20.54
CA GLU A 117 -23.31 -27.44 -21.90
C GLU A 117 -23.34 -28.98 -21.90
N GLU A 118 -22.54 -29.62 -21.05
CA GLU A 118 -22.58 -31.08 -20.85
C GLU A 118 -23.95 -31.54 -20.32
N LEU A 119 -24.50 -30.85 -19.31
CA LEU A 119 -25.83 -31.16 -18.78
C LEU A 119 -26.93 -30.94 -19.81
N LYS A 120 -26.84 -29.92 -20.66
CA LYS A 120 -27.79 -29.71 -21.77
C LYS A 120 -27.73 -30.85 -22.79
N ALA A 121 -26.53 -31.31 -23.12
CA ALA A 121 -26.35 -32.43 -24.04
C ALA A 121 -26.96 -33.72 -23.47
N ILE A 122 -26.71 -34.01 -22.19
CA ILE A 122 -27.32 -35.14 -21.47
C ILE A 122 -28.84 -35.00 -21.46
N ASN A 123 -29.38 -33.81 -21.17
CA ASN A 123 -30.83 -33.60 -21.15
C ASN A 123 -31.47 -33.84 -22.52
N ALA A 124 -30.83 -33.39 -23.60
CA ALA A 124 -31.31 -33.62 -24.97
C ALA A 124 -31.29 -35.11 -25.35
N GLU A 125 -30.28 -35.87 -24.90
CA GLU A 125 -30.19 -37.32 -25.10
C GLU A 125 -31.32 -38.05 -24.36
N VAL A 126 -31.54 -37.71 -23.09
CA VAL A 126 -32.64 -38.28 -22.28
C VAL A 126 -34.02 -37.94 -22.87
N GLU A 127 -34.24 -36.71 -23.33
CA GLU A 127 -35.49 -36.33 -24.01
C GLU A 127 -35.70 -37.13 -25.31
N ALA A 128 -34.64 -37.37 -26.08
CA ALA A 128 -34.73 -38.20 -27.28
C ALA A 128 -35.08 -39.66 -26.94
N GLU A 129 -34.49 -40.23 -25.89
CA GLU A 129 -34.83 -41.59 -25.42
C GLU A 129 -36.29 -41.69 -24.97
N ILE A 130 -36.79 -40.72 -24.19
CA ILE A 130 -38.19 -40.71 -23.73
C ILE A 130 -39.14 -40.69 -24.94
N ASN A 131 -38.90 -39.83 -25.92
CA ASN A 131 -39.74 -39.75 -27.11
C ASN A 131 -39.71 -41.06 -27.93
N GLU A 132 -38.57 -41.75 -28.03
CA GLU A 132 -38.48 -43.06 -28.70
C GLU A 132 -39.28 -44.16 -27.96
N PHE A 133 -39.38 -44.07 -26.63
CA PHE A 133 -40.20 -44.98 -25.83
C PHE A 133 -41.70 -44.66 -25.92
N GLU A 134 -42.09 -43.40 -26.04
CA GLU A 134 -43.50 -42.99 -26.14
C GLU A 134 -44.13 -43.26 -27.52
N ASP A 135 -43.33 -43.28 -28.59
CA ASP A 135 -43.77 -43.57 -29.96
C ASP A 135 -43.89 -45.09 -30.29
N LYS A 136 -43.62 -45.98 -29.33
CA LYS A 136 -43.74 -47.45 -29.44
C LYS A 136 -44.99 -47.99 -28.73
#